data_AF-A0A4Q5RG82-F1
#
_entry.id   AF-A0A4Q5RG82-F1
#
_cell.length_a   1.000
_cell.length_b   1.000
_cell.length_c   1.000
_cell.angle_alpha   90.00
_cell.angle_beta   90.00
_cell.angle_gamma   90.00
#
_symmetry.space_group_name_H-M   'P 1'
#
loop_
_entity.id
_entity.type
_entity.pdbx_description
1 polymer ?
#
loop_
_entity_poly.entity_id
_entity_poly.type
_entity_poly.pdbx_seq_one_letter_code
_entity_poly.pdbx_strand_id
1 'polypeptide(L)'
;MTYNEAIQELETILRSLETDQVDVDDLTARAERSAELIRLCRRKLRHAEASLDRVFDSLDGEDTDEPTEEENEPEEEAIDDEDDQETDDYQAGGPGRPTQPRLF
;
A
#
# COMPACT_ATOMS: atom_id res chain seq x y z
N MET A 1 -7.50 19.11 -18.50
CA MET A 1 -7.10 19.36 -17.11
C MET A 1 -5.61 19.15 -16.92
N THR A 2 -4.89 20.18 -16.51
CA THR A 2 -3.49 20.17 -16.09
C THR A 2 -3.38 19.70 -14.63
N TYR A 3 -2.16 19.43 -14.16
CA TYR A 3 -1.96 19.10 -12.75
C TYR A 3 -2.33 20.28 -11.84
N ASN A 4 -1.94 21.50 -12.24
CA ASN A 4 -2.20 22.71 -11.47
C ASN A 4 -3.71 23.02 -11.37
N GLU A 5 -4.46 22.86 -12.47
CA GLU A 5 -5.92 22.99 -12.45
C GLU A 5 -6.57 22.00 -11.47
N ALA A 6 -6.08 20.75 -11.42
CA ALA A 6 -6.61 19.73 -10.52
C ALA A 6 -6.37 20.06 -9.05
N ILE A 7 -5.21 20.63 -8.72
CA ILE A 7 -4.90 21.10 -7.37
C ILE A 7 -5.75 22.31 -6.99
N GLN A 8 -5.92 23.29 -7.88
CA GLN A 8 -6.76 24.46 -7.62
C GLN A 8 -8.23 24.08 -7.37
N GLU A 9 -8.75 23.12 -8.13
CA GLU A 9 -10.11 22.61 -7.92
C GLU A 9 -10.23 21.91 -6.56
N LEU A 10 -9.24 21.09 -6.18
CA LEU A 10 -9.18 20.44 -4.86
C LEU A 10 -9.17 21.44 -3.71
N GLU A 11 -8.36 22.50 -3.79
CA GLU A 11 -8.32 23.58 -2.79
C GLU A 11 -9.65 24.35 -2.71
N THR A 12 -10.36 24.47 -3.83
CA THR A 12 -11.68 25.10 -3.87
C THR A 12 -12.71 24.22 -3.18
N ILE A 13 -12.68 22.91 -3.45
CA ILE A 13 -13.53 21.93 -2.76
C ILE A 13 -13.26 21.96 -1.25
N LEU A 14 -11.99 21.94 -0.82
CA LEU A 14 -11.64 21.99 0.60
C LEU A 14 -12.17 23.25 1.29
N ARG A 15 -11.92 24.44 0.73
CA ARG A 15 -12.48 25.71 1.27
C ARG A 15 -14.00 25.68 1.36
N SER A 16 -14.64 25.11 0.35
CA SER A 16 -16.10 25.03 0.31
C SER A 16 -16.66 24.09 1.39
N LEU A 17 -15.89 23.09 1.85
CA LEU A 17 -16.25 22.17 2.93
C LEU A 17 -16.03 22.77 4.32
N GLU A 18 -15.13 23.74 4.46
CA GLU A 18 -14.86 24.45 5.71
C GLU A 18 -15.95 25.49 6.06
N THR A 19 -16.96 25.65 5.19
CA THR A 19 -18.06 26.60 5.40
C THR A 19 -19.23 25.90 6.12
N ASP A 20 -19.83 26.54 7.12
CA ASP A 20 -20.88 25.96 8.00
C ASP A 20 -22.22 25.58 7.31
N GLN A 21 -22.35 25.75 5.99
CA GLN A 21 -23.60 25.55 5.24
C GLN A 21 -23.49 24.48 4.14
N VAL A 22 -22.86 23.35 4.44
CA VAL A 22 -22.75 22.23 3.48
C VAL A 22 -23.71 21.11 3.86
N ASP A 23 -24.58 20.72 2.93
CA ASP A 23 -25.48 19.57 3.08
C ASP A 23 -24.68 18.24 2.95
N VAL A 24 -25.19 17.16 3.55
CA VAL A 24 -24.59 15.82 3.52
C VAL A 24 -24.50 15.27 2.09
N ASP A 25 -25.49 15.56 1.25
CA ASP A 25 -25.46 15.17 -0.16
C ASP A 25 -24.35 15.90 -0.92
N ASP A 26 -24.14 17.19 -0.63
CA ASP A 26 -23.04 18.00 -1.19
C ASP A 26 -21.67 17.50 -0.72
N LEU A 27 -21.56 17.07 0.54
CA LEU A 27 -20.36 16.43 1.08
C LEU A 27 -19.99 15.18 0.29
N THR A 28 -20.96 14.33 -0.01
CA THR A 28 -20.75 13.09 -0.75
C THR A 28 -20.29 13.37 -2.18
N ALA A 29 -20.99 14.27 -2.89
CA ALA A 29 -20.62 14.66 -4.25
C ALA A 29 -19.21 15.29 -4.32
N ARG A 30 -18.85 16.13 -3.34
CA ARG A 30 -17.52 16.75 -3.25
C ARG A 30 -16.42 15.75 -2.92
N ALA A 31 -16.70 14.76 -2.09
CA ALA A 31 -15.76 13.68 -1.78
C ALA A 31 -15.49 12.81 -3.01
N GLU A 32 -16.52 12.42 -3.75
CA GLU A 32 -16.39 11.68 -5.01
C GLU A 32 -15.56 12.46 -6.03
N ARG A 33 -15.87 13.76 -6.20
CA ARG A 33 -15.12 14.64 -7.08
C ARG A 33 -13.65 14.75 -6.68
N SER A 34 -13.36 14.92 -5.39
CA SER A 34 -12.00 14.97 -4.87
C SER A 34 -11.23 13.69 -5.16
N ALA A 35 -11.88 12.52 -5.03
CA ALA A 35 -11.26 11.24 -5.36
C ALA A 35 -10.89 11.12 -6.85
N GLU A 36 -11.72 11.63 -7.76
CA GLU A 36 -11.39 11.71 -9.19
C GLU A 36 -10.16 12.59 -9.46
N LEU A 37 -10.11 13.77 -8.84
CA LEU A 37 -9.00 14.70 -8.99
C LEU A 37 -7.68 14.08 -8.49
N ILE A 38 -7.70 13.43 -7.32
CA ILE A 38 -6.54 12.74 -6.76
C ILE A 38 -6.05 11.63 -7.71
N ARG A 39 -6.96 10.83 -8.27
CA ARG A 39 -6.59 9.78 -9.25
C ARG A 39 -5.92 10.38 -10.49
N LEU A 40 -6.44 11.51 -10.98
CA LEU A 40 -5.87 12.22 -12.11
C LEU A 40 -4.46 12.75 -11.80
N CYS A 41 -4.27 13.38 -10.63
CA CYS A 41 -2.97 13.85 -10.18
C CYS A 41 -1.95 12.72 -10.09
N ARG A 42 -2.29 11.60 -9.43
CA ARG A 42 -1.41 10.41 -9.33
C ARG A 42 -1.01 9.85 -10.68
N ARG A 43 -1.92 9.82 -11.65
CA ARG A 43 -1.62 9.36 -13.01
C ARG A 43 -0.65 10.30 -13.72
N LYS A 44 -0.81 11.61 -13.57
CA LYS A 44 0.12 12.60 -14.15
C LYS A 44 1.52 12.48 -13.55
N LEU A 45 1.62 12.32 -12.23
CA LEU A 45 2.90 12.14 -11.55
C LEU A 45 3.63 10.89 -12.04
N ARG A 46 2.95 9.73 -12.08
CA ARG A 46 3.52 8.48 -12.61
C ARG A 46 3.94 8.60 -14.07
N HIS A 47 3.18 9.32 -14.89
CA HIS A 47 3.58 9.58 -16.26
C HIS A 47 4.83 10.46 -16.33
N ALA A 48 4.90 11.51 -15.51
CA ALA A 48 6.07 12.40 -15.48
C ALA A 48 7.32 11.64 -15.01
N GLU A 49 7.21 10.82 -13.98
CA GLU A 49 8.26 9.91 -13.49
C GLU A 49 8.76 9.00 -14.61
N ALA A 50 7.87 8.22 -15.25
CA ALA A 50 8.26 7.34 -16.35
C ALA A 50 8.84 8.08 -17.58
N SER A 51 8.46 9.35 -17.78
CA SER A 51 9.07 10.19 -18.80
C SER A 51 10.48 10.63 -18.43
N LEU A 52 10.73 10.95 -17.16
CA LEU A 52 12.06 11.31 -16.66
C LEU A 52 13.00 10.10 -16.68
N ASP A 53 12.52 8.94 -16.23
CA ASP A 53 13.31 7.69 -16.24
C ASP A 53 13.83 7.39 -17.66
N ARG A 54 12.96 7.44 -18.67
CA ARG A 54 13.37 7.25 -20.07
C ARG A 54 14.37 8.29 -20.57
N VAL A 55 14.29 9.53 -20.08
CA VAL A 55 15.24 10.57 -20.43
C VAL A 55 16.59 10.25 -19.79
N PHE A 56 16.62 9.82 -18.53
CA PHE A 56 17.85 9.39 -17.88
C PHE A 56 18.44 8.13 -18.53
N ASP A 57 17.64 7.10 -18.81
CA ASP A 57 18.08 5.91 -19.56
C ASP A 57 18.68 6.27 -20.93
N SER A 58 18.11 7.27 -21.61
CA SER A 58 18.63 7.75 -22.90
C SER A 58 19.92 8.56 -22.77
N LEU A 59 20.17 9.18 -21.61
CA LEU A 59 21.40 9.91 -21.34
C LEU A 59 22.51 8.96 -20.84
N ASP A 60 22.13 7.92 -20.10
CA ASP A 60 23.03 6.91 -19.56
C ASP A 60 23.34 5.81 -20.59
N GLY A 61 22.44 5.55 -21.54
CA GLY A 61 22.58 4.57 -22.62
C GLY A 61 23.65 4.88 -23.69
N GLU A 62 24.45 5.94 -23.51
CA GLU A 62 25.70 6.14 -24.26
C GLU A 62 26.92 5.51 -23.56
N ASP A 63 26.78 5.03 -22.30
CA ASP A 63 27.84 4.38 -21.53
C ASP A 63 27.26 3.29 -20.60
N THR A 64 27.27 2.01 -21.02
CA THR A 64 27.44 0.76 -20.21
C THR A 64 26.61 -0.41 -20.78
N ASP A 65 27.27 -1.25 -21.58
CA ASP A 65 26.92 -2.66 -21.77
C ASP A 65 27.50 -3.46 -20.58
N GLU A 66 26.69 -3.82 -19.57
CA GLU A 66 26.99 -4.96 -18.70
C GLU A 66 25.74 -5.85 -18.54
N PRO A 67 25.76 -7.11 -19.02
CA PRO A 67 24.71 -8.07 -18.71
C PRO A 67 24.92 -8.61 -17.29
N THR A 68 23.97 -8.39 -16.39
CA THR A 68 23.92 -9.11 -15.12
C THR A 68 23.35 -10.50 -15.36
N GLU A 69 24.23 -11.51 -15.35
CA GLU A 69 23.89 -12.92 -15.28
C GLU A 69 23.41 -13.26 -13.86
N GLU A 70 22.09 -13.26 -13.63
CA GLU A 70 21.50 -13.97 -12.48
C GLU A 70 21.36 -15.45 -12.84
N GLU A 71 22.35 -16.25 -12.43
CA GLU A 71 22.26 -17.71 -12.46
C GLU A 71 21.16 -18.18 -11.50
N ASN A 72 20.33 -19.09 -11.99
CA ASN A 72 19.26 -19.75 -11.26
C ASN A 72 19.85 -20.91 -10.45
N GLU A 73 19.55 -20.99 -9.15
CA GLU A 73 19.67 -22.25 -8.39
C GLU A 73 18.32 -22.60 -7.74
N PRO A 74 17.67 -23.71 -8.15
CA PRO A 74 16.64 -24.34 -7.35
C PRO A 74 17.29 -25.37 -6.42
N GLU A 75 17.30 -25.13 -5.11
CA GLU A 75 17.62 -26.16 -4.12
C GLU A 75 16.35 -27.00 -3.86
N GLU A 76 16.33 -28.20 -4.43
CA GLU A 76 15.39 -29.28 -4.08
C GLU A 76 15.89 -30.09 -2.86
N GLU A 77 14.96 -30.30 -1.93
CA GLU A 77 14.73 -31.44 -1.02
C GLU A 77 15.73 -31.82 0.11
N ALA A 78 15.20 -31.78 1.34
CA ALA A 78 15.25 -32.92 2.26
C ALA A 78 13.97 -32.95 3.11
N ILE A 79 13.04 -33.84 2.79
CA ILE A 79 11.98 -34.29 3.71
C ILE A 79 12.64 -35.39 4.55
N ASP A 80 12.85 -35.12 5.83
CA ASP A 80 13.31 -36.11 6.80
C ASP A 80 12.08 -36.70 7.51
N ASP A 81 11.62 -37.84 6.99
CA ASP A 81 10.68 -38.71 7.68
C ASP A 81 11.44 -39.44 8.82
N GLU A 82 11.37 -38.90 10.04
CA GLU A 82 11.57 -39.72 11.25
C GLU A 82 10.25 -39.82 12.03
N ASP A 83 9.62 -40.97 11.84
CA ASP A 83 8.46 -41.48 12.58
C ASP A 83 8.87 -41.89 14.01
N ASP A 84 7.91 -41.73 14.93
CA ASP A 84 7.78 -42.36 16.25
C ASP A 84 8.82 -42.14 17.36
N GLN A 85 8.41 -41.34 18.37
CA GLN A 85 8.17 -41.91 19.70
C GLN A 85 7.22 -41.07 20.56
N GLU A 86 6.03 -41.64 20.76
CA GLU A 86 5.09 -41.37 21.84
C GLU A 86 5.79 -41.52 23.21
N THR A 87 5.87 -40.44 24.00
CA THR A 87 5.95 -40.53 25.47
C THR A 87 5.01 -39.52 26.11
N ASP A 88 3.93 -40.08 26.65
CA ASP A 88 2.95 -39.56 27.59
C ASP A 88 3.57 -38.71 28.73
N ASP A 89 3.10 -37.47 28.91
CA ASP A 89 3.05 -36.85 30.25
C ASP A 89 1.96 -35.76 30.31
N TYR A 90 0.70 -36.20 30.37
CA TYR A 90 -0.43 -35.36 30.77
C TYR A 90 -0.28 -34.96 32.26
N GLN A 91 0.41 -33.86 32.54
CA GLN A 91 0.48 -33.35 33.91
C GLN A 91 -0.79 -32.57 34.27
N ALA A 92 -1.65 -33.23 35.05
CA ALA A 92 -2.85 -32.67 35.64
C ALA A 92 -2.56 -31.41 36.50
N GLY A 93 -3.36 -30.35 36.32
CA GLY A 93 -3.75 -29.48 37.43
C GLY A 93 -3.09 -28.10 37.62
N GLY A 94 -2.94 -27.28 36.58
CA GLY A 94 -2.61 -25.85 36.76
C GLY A 94 -3.86 -24.99 37.08
N PRO A 95 -3.94 -24.26 38.21
CA PRO A 95 -5.16 -23.54 38.61
C PRO A 95 -5.45 -22.33 37.71
N GLY A 96 -6.72 -22.20 37.33
CA GLY A 96 -7.23 -21.33 36.28
C GLY A 96 -6.92 -19.83 36.39
N ARG A 97 -6.92 -19.17 35.23
CA ARG A 97 -6.94 -17.72 35.09
C ARG A 97 -8.16 -17.14 35.83
N PRO A 98 -8.01 -16.24 36.80
CA PRO A 98 -9.16 -15.52 37.35
C PRO A 98 -9.69 -14.55 36.30
N THR A 99 -10.87 -14.85 35.74
CA THR A 99 -11.69 -13.90 35.00
C THR A 99 -12.23 -12.85 35.98
N GLN A 100 -11.78 -11.60 35.88
CA GLN A 100 -12.39 -10.51 36.64
C GLN A 100 -13.76 -10.16 36.02
N PRO A 101 -14.83 -9.98 36.82
CA PRO A 101 -16.10 -9.47 36.31
C PRO A 101 -15.97 -7.97 36.02
N ARG A 102 -16.43 -7.55 34.84
CA ARG A 102 -16.60 -6.12 34.51
C ARG A 102 -17.72 -5.55 35.40
N LEU A 103 -17.37 -4.63 36.30
CA LEU A 103 -18.37 -3.82 37.00
C LEU A 103 -18.93 -2.76 36.05
N PHE A 104 -20.24 -2.54 36.21
CA PHE A 104 -21.11 -1.57 35.54
C PHE A 104 -20.60 -0.13 35.60
#